data_AF-A0A392QTR4-F1
#
_entry.id   AF-A0A392QTR4-F1
#
_cell.length_a   1.000
_cell.length_b   1.000
_cell.length_c   1.000
_cell.angle_alpha   90.00
_cell.angle_beta   90.00
_cell.angle_gamma   90.00
#
_symmetry.space_group_name_H-M   'P 1'
#
loop_
_entity.id
_entity.type
_entity.pdbx_description
1 polymer ?
#
loop_
_entity_poly.entity_id
_entity_poly.type
_entity_poly.pdbx_seq_one_letter_code
_entity_poly.pdbx_strand_id
1 'polypeptide(L)' 'VGNDAHGNLLADALRDGGVRLDYLTVVPSAPTGHAVVMLQSSGQNSIVIVGGANVSCWPQTLPPQH' A
#
# COMPACT_ATOMS: atom_id res chain seq x y z
N VAL A 1 -3.00 3.51 -2.80
CA VAL A 1 -3.49 3.54 -1.40
C VAL A 1 -5.00 3.80 -1.37
N GLY A 2 -5.67 3.52 -0.26
CA GLY A 2 -7.07 3.95 -0.06
C GLY A 2 -7.14 5.42 0.30
N ASN A 3 -8.36 5.98 0.31
CA ASN A 3 -8.60 7.34 0.80
C ASN A 3 -8.86 7.33 2.32
N ASP A 4 -7.85 6.95 3.10
CA ASP A 4 -7.92 6.83 4.55
C ASP A 4 -6.65 7.34 5.24
N ALA A 5 -6.71 7.46 6.57
CA ALA A 5 -5.59 7.98 7.37
C ALA A 5 -4.30 7.17 7.19
N HIS A 6 -4.40 5.85 7.02
CA HIS A 6 -3.24 5.00 6.76
C HIS A 6 -2.60 5.30 5.39
N GLY A 7 -3.42 5.50 4.36
CA GLY A 7 -2.96 5.88 3.03
C GLY A 7 -2.23 7.22 3.05
N ASN A 8 -2.76 8.20 3.78
CA ASN A 8 -2.13 9.51 3.96
C ASN A 8 -0.79 9.38 4.69
N LEU A 9 -0.76 8.68 5.84
CA LEU A 9 0.47 8.45 6.60
C LEU A 9 1.57 7.79 5.76
N LEU A 10 1.21 6.79 4.95
CA LEU A 10 2.17 6.10 4.08
C LEU A 10 2.69 7.04 2.97
N ALA A 11 1.80 7.79 2.31
CA ALA A 11 2.19 8.73 1.26
C ALA A 11 3.10 9.84 1.80
N ASP A 12 2.80 10.35 2.99
CA ASP A 12 3.61 11.39 3.63
C ASP A 12 4.99 10.87 4.01
N ALA A 13 5.07 9.69 4.66
CA ALA A 13 6.35 9.08 5.02
C ALA A 13 7.24 8.80 3.78
N LEU A 14 6.65 8.37 2.67
CA LEU A 14 7.38 8.16 1.42
C LEU A 14 7.88 9.49 0.84
N ARG A 15 7.04 10.53 0.85
CA ARG A 15 7.42 11.88 0.37
C ARG A 15 8.54 12.47 1.22
N ASP A 16 8.46 12.35 2.53
CA ASP A 16 9.49 12.80 3.47
C ASP A 16 10.80 12.03 3.28
N GLY A 17 10.71 10.76 2.88
CA GLY A 17 11.85 9.95 2.45
C GLY A 17 12.42 10.29 1.07
N GLY A 18 11.90 11.30 0.37
CA GLY A 18 12.35 11.72 -0.95
C GLY A 18 11.86 10.83 -2.11
N VAL A 19 10.86 9.98 -1.88
CA VAL A 19 10.28 9.12 -2.93
C VAL A 19 9.36 9.96 -3.83
N ARG A 20 9.53 9.85 -5.15
CA ARG A 20 8.60 10.42 -6.13
C ARG A 20 7.32 9.60 -6.16
N LEU A 21 6.17 10.26 -6.00
CA LEU A 21 4.86 9.63 -5.92
C LEU A 21 3.97 9.92 -7.14
N ASP A 22 4.56 10.30 -8.26
CA ASP A 22 3.82 10.71 -9.47
C ASP A 22 2.88 9.62 -10.03
N TYR A 23 3.17 8.37 -9.70
CA TYR A 23 2.37 7.19 -10.10
C TYR A 23 1.60 6.56 -8.93
N LEU A 24 1.51 7.23 -7.78
CA LEU A 24 0.71 6.76 -6.66
C LEU A 24 -0.77 7.05 -6.92
N THR A 25 -1.56 5.99 -7.07
CA THR A 25 -3.02 6.11 -7.19
C THR A 25 -3.70 6.02 -5.83
N VAL A 26 -4.63 6.94 -5.57
CA VAL A 26 -5.60 6.85 -4.47
C VAL A 26 -6.87 6.17 -5.00
N VAL A 27 -7.32 5.12 -4.33
CA VAL A 27 -8.53 4.34 -4.68
C VAL A 27 -9.62 4.65 -3.66
N PRO A 28 -10.61 5.52 -3.97
CA PRO A 28 -11.61 5.95 -2.97
C PRO A 28 -12.56 4.85 -2.52
N SER A 29 -12.75 3.81 -3.36
CA SER A 29 -13.70 2.73 -3.10
C SER A 29 -13.14 1.59 -2.23
N ALA A 30 -11.88 1.67 -1.78
CA ALA A 30 -11.24 0.62 -1.00
C ALA A 30 -10.32 1.20 0.09
N PRO A 31 -10.22 0.55 1.26
CA PRO A 31 -9.26 0.95 2.29
C PRO A 31 -7.83 0.64 1.85
N THR A 32 -6.83 1.29 2.45
CA THR A 32 -5.42 0.98 2.23
C THR A 32 -5.13 -0.48 2.62
N GLY A 33 -4.39 -1.19 1.77
CA GLY A 33 -4.00 -2.58 2.05
C GLY A 33 -2.95 -2.65 3.15
N HIS A 34 -3.02 -3.67 4.00
CA HIS A 34 -2.13 -3.85 5.14
C HIS A 34 -1.85 -5.34 5.40
N ALA A 35 -0.79 -5.61 6.16
CA ALA A 35 -0.48 -6.94 6.65
C ALA A 35 -0.53 -6.96 8.17
N VAL A 36 -1.06 -8.03 8.74
CA VAL A 36 -0.93 -8.35 10.17
C VAL A 36 0.16 -9.39 10.30
N VAL A 37 1.24 -9.04 10.99
CA VAL A 37 2.39 -9.93 11.24
C VAL A 37 2.36 -10.36 12.70
N MET A 38 2.29 -11.67 12.94
CA MET A 38 2.28 -12.26 14.27
C MET A 38 3.50 -13.17 14.43
N LEU A 39 4.24 -13.02 15.52
CA LEU A 39 5.33 -13.94 15.85
C LEU A 39 4.78 -15.15 16.60
N GLN A 40 4.93 -16.34 16.04
CA GLN A 40 4.54 -17.58 16.68
C GLN A 40 5.55 -17.96 17.77
N SER A 41 5.13 -18.78 18.72
CA SER A 41 6.00 -19.29 19.80
C SER A 41 7.22 -20.08 19.28
N SER A 42 7.14 -20.63 18.07
CA SER A 42 8.25 -21.27 17.37
C SER A 42 9.30 -20.30 16.80
N GLY A 43 9.07 -18.99 16.89
CA GLY A 43 9.90 -17.95 16.27
C GLY A 43 9.57 -17.65 14.80
N GLN A 44 8.57 -18.32 14.23
CA GLN A 44 8.14 -18.11 12.85
C GLN A 44 7.14 -16.94 12.74
N ASN A 45 7.23 -16.16 11.66
CA ASN A 45 6.23 -15.14 11.35
C ASN A 45 4.99 -15.78 10.68
N SER A 46 3.82 -15.53 11.25
CA SER A 46 2.53 -15.75 10.60
C SER A 46 2.03 -14.42 10.06
N ILE A 47 1.75 -14.35 8.75
CA ILE A 47 1.39 -13.11 8.06
C ILE A 47 0.02 -13.27 7.42
N VAL A 48 -0.90 -12.37 7.75
CA VAL A 48 -2.21 -12.25 7.11
C VAL A 48 -2.24 -10.98 6.27
N ILE A 49 -2.57 -11.11 4.99
CA ILE A 49 -2.61 -9.99 4.05
C ILE A 49 -4.06 -9.54 3.82
N VAL A 50 -4.31 -8.25 4.01
CA VAL A 50 -5.54 -7.56 3.63
C VAL A 50 -5.22 -6.69 2.41
N GLY A 51 -5.63 -7.15 1.23
CA GLY A 51 -5.24 -6.52 -0.04
C GLY A 51 -5.68 -5.06 -0.20
N GLY A 52 -6.87 -4.70 0.27
CA GLY A 52 -7.40 -3.34 0.21
C GLY A 52 -7.32 -2.73 -1.21
N ALA A 53 -6.89 -1.47 -1.29
CA ALA A 53 -6.70 -0.77 -2.56
C ALA A 53 -5.74 -1.49 -3.53
N ASN A 54 -4.83 -2.33 -3.02
CA ASN A 54 -3.86 -3.07 -3.84
C ASN A 54 -4.47 -4.27 -4.56
N VAL A 55 -5.75 -4.60 -4.37
CA VAL A 55 -6.45 -5.58 -5.22
C VAL A 55 -7.39 -4.90 -6.22
N SER A 56 -7.33 -3.56 -6.29
CA SER A 56 -8.18 -2.75 -7.15
C SER A 56 -7.37 -2.07 -8.24
N CYS A 57 -7.94 -2.00 -9.44
CA CYS A 57 -7.55 -1.05 -10.49
C CYS A 57 -6.06 -1.05 -10.89
N TRP A 58 -5.43 -2.23 -10.98
CA TRP A 58 -4.08 -2.34 -11.57
C TRP A 58 -4.14 -1.98 -13.06
N PRO A 59 -3.31 -1.02 -13.51
CA PRO A 59 -3.24 -0.69 -14.92
C PRO A 59 -2.67 -1.90 -15.70
N GLN A 60 -3.28 -2.22 -16.84
CA GLN A 60 -2.82 -3.32 -17.70
C GLN A 60 -1.49 -3.01 -18.40
N THR A 61 -1.14 -1.73 -18.48
CA THR A 61 0.10 -1.22 -19.06
C THR A 61 0.72 -0.20 -18.12
N LEU A 62 2.05 -0.25 -17.99
CA LEU A 62 2.77 0.77 -17.23
C LEU A 62 2.86 2.06 -18.06
N PRO A 63 2.80 3.24 -17.41
CA PRO A 63 3.05 4.49 -18.09
C PRO A 63 4.48 4.52 -18.68
N PRO A 64 4.69 5.26 -19.77
CA PRO A 64 6.02 5.42 -20.36
C PRO A 64 7.02 5.92 -19.33
N GLN A 65 8.21 5.30 -19.28
CA GLN A 65 9.31 5.79 -18.45
C GLN A 65 9.94 6.99 -19.15
N HIS A 66 9.96 8.15 -18.47
CA HIS A 66 10.65 9.36 -18.91
C HIS A 66 12.00 9.50 -18.21
#